data_AF-A0A918TUL0-F1
#
_entry.id   AF-A0A918TUL0-F1
#
_cell.length_a   1.000
_cell.length_b   1.000
_cell.length_c   1.000
_cell.angle_alpha   90.00
_cell.angle_beta   90.00
_cell.angle_gamma   90.00
#
_symmetry.space_group_name_H-M   'P 1'
#
loop_
_entity.id
_entity.type
_entity.pdbx_description
1 polymer ?
#
loop_
_entity_poly.entity_id
_entity_poly.type
_entity_poly.pdbx_seq_one_letter_code
_entity_poly.pdbx_strand_id
1 'polypeptide(L)' 'MKNLRSSKARWRRVDPMAEFDRLPPALRRWLHEAALPWSAGSAQRIWDRALGETGCEATALARLARAEAETLRRA' A
#
# COMPACT_ATOMS: atom_id res chain seq x y z
N MET A 1 -3.55 6.61 -36.68
CA MET A 1 -2.70 6.73 -35.47
C MET A 1 -3.60 6.83 -34.24
N LYS A 2 -3.74 5.75 -33.45
CA LYS A 2 -4.63 5.72 -32.28
C LYS A 2 -3.81 6.01 -31.03
N ASN A 3 -3.79 7.27 -30.60
CA ASN A 3 -3.11 7.68 -29.38
C ASN A 3 -3.82 7.04 -28.18
N LEU A 4 -3.11 6.17 -27.45
CA LEU A 4 -3.55 5.57 -26.18
C LEU A 4 -3.67 6.68 -25.13
N ARG A 5 -4.82 7.33 -25.09
CA ARG A 5 -5.15 8.35 -24.09
C ARG A 5 -5.42 7.65 -22.76
N SER A 6 -4.35 7.25 -22.06
CA SER A 6 -4.46 6.84 -20.66
C SER A 6 -4.80 8.08 -19.85
N SER A 7 -6.07 8.25 -19.51
CA SER A 7 -6.58 9.31 -18.63
C SER A 7 -6.18 9.05 -17.16
N LYS A 8 -4.89 8.81 -16.91
CA LYS A 8 -4.37 8.45 -15.60
C LYS A 8 -3.46 9.52 -15.00
N ALA A 9 -3.73 10.79 -15.30
CA ALA A 9 -3.08 11.93 -14.66
C ALA A 9 -4.08 12.74 -13.84
N ARG A 10 -4.92 12.05 -13.05
CA ARG A 10 -5.52 12.66 -11.86
C ARG A 10 -4.55 12.42 -10.69
N TRP A 11 -3.31 12.88 -10.87
CA TRP A 11 -2.36 13.01 -9.79
C TRP A 11 -2.98 14.05 -8.85
N ARG A 12 -3.75 13.58 -7.86
CA ARG A 12 -4.15 14.42 -6.75
C ARG A 12 -2.86 15.02 -6.18
N ARG A 13 -2.93 16.23 -5.65
CA ARG A 13 -1.83 16.95 -4.95
C ARG A 13 -1.40 16.21 -3.67
N VAL A 14 -1.03 14.96 -3.79
CA VAL A 14 -0.56 14.11 -2.71
C VAL A 14 0.67 13.45 -3.32
N ASP A 15 1.83 14.01 -3.01
CA ASP A 15 3.11 13.55 -3.50
C ASP A 15 3.31 12.09 -3.07
N PRO A 16 3.25 11.12 -4.00
CA PRO A 16 3.30 9.70 -3.66
C PRO A 16 4.60 9.32 -2.94
N MET A 17 5.69 10.00 -3.30
CA MET A 17 6.98 9.88 -2.62
C MET A 17 6.89 10.39 -1.18
N ALA A 18 6.27 11.54 -0.92
CA ALA A 18 6.14 12.06 0.44
C ALA A 18 5.21 11.22 1.32
N GLU A 19 4.22 10.52 0.75
CA GLU A 19 3.45 9.50 1.48
C GLU A 19 4.33 8.30 1.84
N PHE A 20 5.13 7.81 0.89
CA PHE A 20 6.04 6.69 1.11
C PHE A 20 7.13 7.01 2.15
N ASP A 21 7.70 8.22 2.10
CA ASP A 21 8.72 8.69 3.03
C ASP A 21 8.19 8.82 4.46
N ARG A 22 6.88 9.11 4.61
CA ARG A 22 6.20 9.18 5.91
C ARG A 22 5.83 7.81 6.47
N LEU A 23 6.07 6.72 5.75
CA LEU A 23 5.73 5.38 6.24
C LEU A 23 6.70 4.91 7.34
N PRO A 24 6.19 4.18 8.35
CA PRO A 24 7.02 3.49 9.32
C PRO A 24 8.02 2.56 8.63
N PRO A 25 9.25 2.41 9.18
CA PRO A 25 10.28 1.57 8.58
C PRO A 25 9.83 0.10 8.43
N ALA A 26 9.04 -0.43 9.37
CA ALA A 26 8.48 -1.78 9.29
C ALA A 26 7.53 -1.94 8.08
N LEU A 27 6.64 -0.96 7.85
CA LEU A 27 5.73 -0.95 6.71
C LEU A 27 6.50 -0.81 5.38
N ARG A 28 7.54 0.01 5.37
CA ARG A 28 8.39 0.20 4.19
C ARG A 28 9.13 -1.07 3.81
N ARG A 29 9.67 -1.79 4.80
CA ARG A 29 10.31 -3.09 4.58
C ARG A 29 9.33 -4.11 4.00
N TRP A 30 8.11 -4.16 4.54
CA TRP A 30 7.08 -5.03 4.00
C TRP A 30 6.74 -4.68 2.55
N LEU A 31 6.62 -3.40 2.20
CA LEU A 31 6.40 -2.95 0.82
C LEU A 31 7.55 -3.34 -0.14
N HIS A 32 8.78 -3.42 0.35
CA HIS A 32 9.92 -3.90 -0.43
C HIS A 32 9.90 -5.42 -0.66
N GLU A 33 9.34 -6.18 0.29
CA GLU A 33 9.25 -7.64 0.22
C GLU A 33 7.96 -8.12 -0.49
N ALA A 34 6.94 -7.26 -0.62
CA ALA A 34 5.67 -7.55 -1.26
C ALA A 34 5.84 -7.86 -2.76
N ALA A 35 5.09 -8.86 -3.26
CA ALA A 35 5.17 -9.33 -4.64
C ALA A 35 4.38 -8.45 -5.62
N LEU A 36 3.41 -7.69 -5.11
CA LEU A 36 2.56 -6.80 -5.91
C LEU A 36 3.00 -5.33 -5.77
N PRO A 37 2.79 -4.49 -6.82
CA PRO A 37 3.02 -3.05 -6.74
C PRO A 37 1.89 -2.37 -5.97
N TRP A 38 1.91 -2.51 -4.65
CA TRP A 38 0.99 -1.83 -3.74
C TRP A 38 1.23 -0.31 -3.73
N SER A 39 0.16 0.47 -3.67
CA SER A 39 0.26 1.92 -3.43
C SER A 39 0.47 2.21 -1.94
N ALA A 40 1.39 3.12 -1.61
CA ALA A 40 1.71 3.54 -0.24
C ALA A 40 0.47 3.85 0.62
N GLY A 41 -0.46 4.65 0.08
CA GLY A 41 -1.68 5.03 0.81
C GLY A 41 -2.64 3.88 1.11
N SER A 42 -2.67 2.80 0.31
CA SER A 42 -3.51 1.63 0.61
C SER A 42 -2.88 0.79 1.71
N ALA A 43 -1.57 0.56 1.64
CA ALA A 43 -0.84 -0.17 2.67
C ALA A 43 -0.87 0.59 4.02
N GLN A 44 -0.71 1.91 3.98
CA GLN A 44 -0.79 2.76 5.17
C GLN A 44 -2.15 2.71 5.84
N ARG A 45 -3.27 2.73 5.08
CA ARG A 45 -4.61 2.62 5.67
C ARG A 45 -4.84 1.28 6.40
N ILE A 46 -4.39 0.17 5.82
CA ILE A 46 -4.53 -1.15 6.44
C ILE A 46 -3.65 -1.23 7.70
N TRP A 47 -2.43 -0.70 7.61
CA TRP A 47 -1.50 -0.62 8.73
C TRP A 47 -2.08 0.19 9.89
N ASP A 48 -2.52 1.42 9.64
CA ASP A 48 -3.04 2.34 10.66
C ASP A 48 -4.26 1.74 11.36
N ARG A 49 -5.19 1.14 10.59
CA ARG A 49 -6.34 0.44 11.15
C ARG A 49 -5.93 -0.73 12.04
N ALA A 50 -5.00 -1.57 11.58
CA ALA A 50 -4.55 -2.72 12.35
C ALA A 50 -3.79 -2.30 13.61
N LEU A 51 -3.01 -1.22 13.54
CA LEU A 51 -2.29 -0.65 14.67
C LEU A 51 -3.26 -0.03 15.68
N GLY A 52 -4.31 0.66 15.23
CA GLY A 52 -5.36 1.18 16.11
C GLY A 52 -6.19 0.08 16.79
N GLU A 53 -6.43 -1.04 16.11
CA GLU A 53 -7.20 -2.15 16.68
C GLU A 53 -6.39 -3.05 17.62
N THR A 54 -5.09 -3.26 17.35
CA THR A 54 -4.28 -4.24 18.09
C THR A 54 -3.03 -3.68 18.76
N GLY A 55 -2.59 -2.46 18.42
CA GLY A 55 -1.36 -1.85 18.92
C GLY A 55 -0.07 -2.60 18.54
N CYS A 56 -0.16 -3.65 17.73
CA CYS A 56 0.93 -4.55 17.44
C CYS A 56 1.29 -4.50 15.95
N GLU A 57 2.56 -4.19 15.66
CA GLU A 57 3.10 -4.12 14.31
C GLU A 57 3.02 -5.47 13.58
N ALA A 58 3.25 -6.58 14.29
CA ALA A 58 3.18 -7.93 13.71
C ALA A 58 1.76 -8.25 13.19
N THR A 59 0.72 -7.85 13.93
CA THR A 59 -0.67 -8.03 13.49
C THR A 59 -1.00 -7.15 12.28
N ALA A 60 -0.43 -5.94 12.22
CA ALA A 60 -0.57 -5.06 11.06
C ALA A 60 0.06 -5.67 9.79
N LEU A 61 1.26 -6.24 9.90
CA LEU A 61 1.90 -6.98 8.82
C LEU A 61 1.10 -8.20 8.37
N ALA A 62 0.58 -9.00 9.32
CA ALA A 62 -0.24 -10.17 9.00
C ALA A 62 -1.52 -9.80 8.24
N ARG A 63 -2.15 -8.67 8.59
CA ARG A 63 -3.31 -8.13 7.87
C ARG A 63 -2.97 -7.67 6.46
N LEU A 64 -1.82 -7.02 6.28
CA LEU A 64 -1.33 -6.64 4.96
C LEU A 64 -1.06 -7.86 4.08
N ALA A 65 -0.38 -8.89 4.60
CA ALA A 65 -0.13 -10.13 3.88
C ALA A 65 -1.42 -10.86 3.49
N ARG A 66 -2.45 -10.84 4.35
CA ARG A 66 -3.77 -11.38 4.01
C ARG A 66 -4.44 -10.62 2.87
N ALA A 67 -4.40 -9.29 2.91
CA ALA A 67 -4.95 -8.46 1.84
C ALA A 67 -4.20 -8.66 0.51
N GLU A 68 -2.89 -8.90 0.56
CA GLU A 68 -2.08 -9.33 -0.58
C GLU A 68 -2.54 -10.68 -1.14
N ALA A 69 -2.70 -11.70 -0.30
CA ALA A 69 -3.18 -13.00 -0.72
C ALA A 69 -4.61 -12.95 -1.33
N GLU A 70 -5.49 -12.10 -0.79
CA GLU A 70 -6.84 -11.88 -1.36
C GLU A 70 -6.78 -11.17 -2.71
N THR A 71 -5.85 -10.22 -2.88
CA THR A 71 -5.64 -9.52 -4.16
C THR A 71 -5.05 -10.45 -5.21
N LEU A 72 -4.05 -11.27 -4.83
CA LEU A 72 -3.45 -12.30 -5.68
C LEU A 72 -4.48 -13.35 -6.11
N ARG A 73 -5.42 -13.72 -5.23
CA ARG A 73 -6.52 -14.64 -5.59
C ARG A 73 -7.52 -14.06 -6.59
N ARG A 74 -7.58 -12.73 -6.70
CA ARG A 74 -8.55 -12.02 -7.55
C ARG A 74 -7.95 -11.59 -8.89
N ALA A 75 -6.62 -11.54 -9.00
CA ALA A 75 -5.88 -11.28 -10.23
C ALA A 75 -5.83 -12.53 -11.12
#